data_AF-A0A958QU74-F1
#
_entry.id   AF-A0A958QU74-F1
#
_cell.length_a   1.000
_cell.length_b   1.000
_cell.length_c   1.000
_cell.angle_alpha   90.00
_cell.angle_beta   90.00
_cell.angle_gamma   90.00
#
_symmetry.space_group_name_H-M   'P 1'
#
loop_
_entity.id
_entity.type
_entity.pdbx_description
1 polymer ?
#
loop_
_entity_poly.entity_id
_entity_poly.type
_entity_poly.pdbx_seq_one_letter_code
_entity_poly.pdbx_strand_id
1 'polypeptide(L)'
;YKQMESVNFMLKQEKYSFLPWAILTLITCGLYHVYHEYRMTQDICRVLGEPNSNEPLVNLVLSLFALSIVADALQQALINRYFGDDDL
;
A
#
# COMPACT_ATOMS: atom_id res chain seq x y z
N TYR A 1 8.88 6.16 1.01
CA TYR A 1 8.50 7.57 1.29
C TYR A 1 7.56 8.12 0.22
N LYS A 2 8.00 8.29 -1.04
CA LYS A 2 7.13 8.81 -2.11
C LYS A 2 5.82 8.03 -2.32
N GLN A 3 5.84 6.70 -2.22
CA GLN A 3 4.61 5.89 -2.29
C GLN A 3 3.57 6.27 -1.23
N MET A 4 3.99 6.47 0.03
CA MET A 4 3.07 6.85 1.11
C MET A 4 2.46 8.24 0.87
N GLU A 5 3.25 9.17 0.33
CA GLU A 5 2.77 10.51 -0.06
C GLU A 5 1.76 10.43 -1.20
N SER A 6 2.03 9.64 -2.25
CA SER A 6 1.10 9.39 -3.34
C SER A 6 -0.22 8.80 -2.84
N VAL A 7 -0.17 7.82 -1.93
CA VAL A 7 -1.39 7.22 -1.37
C VAL A 7 -2.15 8.19 -0.46
N ASN A 8 -1.46 9.00 0.34
CA ASN A 8 -2.11 10.04 1.13
C ASN A 8 -2.81 11.08 0.25
N PHE A 9 -2.19 11.43 -0.88
CA PHE A 9 -2.79 12.29 -1.88
C PHE A 9 -4.07 11.67 -2.47
N MET A 10 -4.01 10.39 -2.86
CA MET A 10 -5.18 9.63 -3.35
C MET A 10 -6.32 9.60 -2.33
N LEU A 11 -5.99 9.42 -1.05
CA LEU A 11 -6.97 9.36 0.04
C LEU A 11 -7.46 10.73 0.49
N LYS A 12 -6.83 11.82 0.05
CA LYS A 12 -7.04 13.18 0.56
C LYS A 12 -6.92 13.25 2.09
N GLN A 13 -6.03 12.44 2.67
CA GLN A 13 -5.83 12.28 4.11
C GLN A 13 -4.36 11.99 4.43
N GLU A 14 -3.83 12.56 5.52
CA GLU A 14 -2.47 12.27 6.01
C GLU A 14 -2.44 11.01 6.89
N LYS A 15 -2.84 9.87 6.32
CA LYS A 15 -2.97 8.61 7.05
C LYS A 15 -1.65 7.88 7.24
N TYR A 16 -0.81 7.86 6.22
CA TYR A 16 0.43 7.09 6.17
C TYR A 16 1.64 7.99 6.40
N SER A 17 2.49 7.63 7.36
CA SER A 17 3.72 8.37 7.65
C SER A 17 4.87 7.42 7.92
N PHE A 18 6.06 7.81 7.45
CA PHE A 18 7.26 6.99 7.56
C PHE A 18 7.69 6.74 9.00
N LEU A 19 7.55 7.75 9.87
CA LEU A 19 8.05 7.69 11.24
C LEU A 19 7.33 6.65 12.11
N PRO A 20 5.98 6.67 12.24
CA PRO A 20 5.26 5.63 12.98
C PRO A 20 5.43 4.25 12.34
N TRP A 21 5.51 4.18 11.01
CA TRP A 21 5.74 2.92 10.31
C TRP A 21 7.08 2.28 10.67
N ALA A 22 8.17 3.05 10.68
CA ALA A 22 9.50 2.55 11.01
C ALA A 22 9.56 2.07 12.47
N ILE A 23 8.99 2.85 13.39
CA ILE A 23 8.96 2.52 14.82
C ILE A 23 8.16 1.22 15.07
N LEU A 24 6.96 1.11 14.50
CA LEU A 24 6.09 -0.06 14.72
C LEU A 24 6.64 -1.30 14.01
N THR A 25 7.23 -1.15 12.83
CA THR A 25 7.95 -2.23 12.13
C THR A 25 9.10 -2.77 12.98
N LEU A 26 9.87 -1.90 13.61
CA LEU A 26 10.97 -2.30 14.48
C LEU A 26 10.46 -3.02 15.74
N ILE A 27 9.42 -2.48 16.40
CA ILE A 27 8.83 -3.06 17.62
C ILE A 27 8.22 -4.44 17.35
N THR A 28 7.55 -4.61 16.22
CA THR A 28 6.85 -5.86 15.84
C THR A 28 7.72 -6.83 15.05
N CYS A 29 9.03 -6.58 14.97
CA CYS A 29 9.98 -7.42 14.22
C CYS A 29 9.57 -7.68 12.77
N GLY A 30 9.09 -6.65 12.06
CA GLY A 30 8.69 -6.75 10.65
C GLY A 30 7.23 -7.16 10.40
N LEU A 31 6.48 -7.62 11.41
CA LEU A 31 5.07 -8.00 11.21
C LEU A 31 4.18 -6.79 10.87
N TYR A 32 4.44 -5.63 11.48
CA TYR A 32 3.70 -4.41 11.17
C TYR A 32 3.92 -3.96 9.73
N HIS A 33 5.09 -4.21 9.14
CA HIS A 33 5.36 -3.91 7.74
C HIS A 33 4.34 -4.58 6.83
N VAL A 34 4.15 -5.89 7.02
CA VAL A 34 3.22 -6.73 6.26
C VAL A 34 1.77 -6.25 6.43
N TYR A 35 1.37 -5.94 7.67
CA TYR A 35 0.03 -5.41 7.93
C TYR A 35 -0.18 -4.03 7.28
N HIS A 36 0.83 -3.17 7.32
CA HIS A 36 0.79 -1.84 6.74
C HIS A 36 0.61 -1.89 5.22
N GLU A 37 1.37 -2.74 4.54
CA GLU A 37 1.27 -2.98 3.10
C GLU A 37 -0.16 -3.45 2.70
N TYR A 38 -0.71 -4.43 3.42
CA TYR A 38 -2.10 -4.87 3.21
C TYR A 38 -3.11 -3.73 3.35
N ARG A 39 -2.97 -2.93 4.42
CA ARG A 39 -3.92 -1.84 4.70
C ARG A 39 -3.84 -0.74 3.64
N MET A 40 -2.63 -0.42 3.19
CA MET A 40 -2.37 0.56 2.15
C MET A 40 -2.97 0.13 0.81
N THR A 41 -2.72 -1.11 0.38
CA THR A 41 -3.31 -1.66 -0.85
C THR A 41 -4.83 -1.70 -0.79
N GLN A 42 -5.42 -2.06 0.35
CA GLN A 42 -6.88 -2.06 0.54
C GLN A 42 -7.47 -0.66 0.36
N ASP A 43 -6.82 0.38 0.90
CA ASP A 43 -7.31 1.74 0.76
C ASP A 43 -7.14 2.27 -0.67
N ILE A 44 -6.05 1.91 -1.37
CA ILE A 44 -5.88 2.18 -2.80
C ILE A 44 -7.02 1.56 -3.62
N CYS A 45 -7.33 0.28 -3.39
CA CYS A 45 -8.41 -0.42 -4.10
C CYS A 45 -9.77 0.23 -3.83
N ARG A 46 -10.02 0.71 -2.61
CA ARG A 46 -11.25 1.47 -2.30
C ARG A 46 -11.34 2.77 -3.09
N VAL A 47 -10.24 3.51 -3.22
CA VAL A 47 -10.21 4.77 -4.00
C VAL A 47 -10.41 4.50 -5.49
N LEU A 48 -9.87 3.39 -6.00
CA LEU A 48 -10.08 2.91 -7.36
C LEU A 48 -11.51 2.38 -7.64
N GLY A 49 -12.40 2.36 -6.65
CA GLY A 49 -13.76 1.83 -6.81
C GLY A 49 -13.86 0.29 -6.81
N GLU A 50 -12.79 -0.41 -6.41
CA GLU A 50 -12.69 -1.88 -6.38
C GLU A 50 -12.53 -2.43 -4.95
N PRO A 51 -13.49 -2.19 -4.03
CA PRO A 51 -13.34 -2.57 -2.62
C PRO A 51 -13.29 -4.08 -2.37
N ASN A 52 -13.74 -4.90 -3.33
CA ASN A 52 -13.73 -6.36 -3.27
C ASN A 52 -12.55 -6.98 -4.03
N SER A 53 -11.55 -6.17 -4.40
CA SER A 53 -10.37 -6.69 -5.07
C SER A 53 -9.59 -7.67 -4.18
N ASN A 54 -9.01 -8.69 -4.81
CA ASN A 54 -8.11 -9.63 -4.16
C ASN A 54 -6.67 -9.08 -4.06
N GLU A 55 -6.37 -7.95 -4.69
CA GLU A 55 -5.04 -7.34 -4.72
C GLU A 55 -4.46 -7.09 -3.31
N PRO A 56 -5.22 -6.61 -2.30
CA PRO A 56 -4.70 -6.47 -0.95
C PRO A 56 -4.30 -7.81 -0.33
N LEU A 57 -5.10 -8.85 -0.55
CA LEU A 57 -4.81 -10.20 -0.03
C LEU A 57 -3.59 -10.81 -0.74
N VAL A 58 -3.48 -10.62 -2.05
CA VAL A 58 -2.30 -11.01 -2.83
C VAL A 58 -1.05 -10.29 -2.32
N ASN A 59 -1.15 -8.97 -2.07
CA ASN A 59 -0.06 -8.17 -1.51
C ASN A 59 0.39 -8.66 -0.12
N LEU A 60 -0.57 -9.02 0.73
CA LEU A 60 -0.30 -9.60 2.05
C LEU A 60 0.50 -10.91 1.95
N VAL A 61 0.05 -11.83 1.10
CA VAL A 61 0.70 -13.14 0.92
C VAL A 61 2.10 -12.95 0.35
N LEU A 62 2.29 -12.10 -0.65
CA LEU A 62 3.61 -11.78 -1.21
C LEU A 62 4.56 -11.20 -0.16
N SER A 63 4.08 -10.26 0.65
CA SER A 63 4.85 -9.63 1.72
C SER A 63 5.27 -10.63 2.80
N LEU A 64 4.45 -11.64 3.11
CA LEU A 64 4.78 -12.71 4.07
C LEU A 64 5.89 -13.65 3.59
N PHE A 65 5.94 -13.95 2.29
CA PHE A 65 6.98 -14.82 1.72
C PHE A 65 8.30 -14.08 1.42
N ALA A 66 8.49 -12.89 1.99
CA ALA A 66 9.64 -12.01 1.72
C ALA A 66 9.79 -11.61 0.24
N LEU A 67 8.71 -11.68 -0.55
CA LEU A 67 8.64 -11.14 -1.91
C LEU A 67 8.22 -9.67 -1.89
N SER A 68 8.83 -8.88 -1.00
CA SER A 68 8.49 -7.47 -0.79
C SER A 68 8.64 -6.63 -2.07
N ILE A 69 9.60 -7.00 -2.94
CA ILE A 69 9.80 -6.33 -4.24
C ILE A 69 8.59 -6.50 -5.18
N VAL A 70 7.95 -7.67 -5.18
CA VAL A 70 6.79 -7.95 -6.05
C VAL A 70 5.53 -7.29 -5.47
N ALA A 71 5.40 -7.32 -4.15
CA ALA A 71 4.37 -6.60 -3.40
C ALA A 71 4.41 -5.09 -3.71
N ASP A 72 5.60 -4.48 -3.60
CA ASP A 72 5.81 -3.06 -3.91
C ASP A 72 5.47 -2.73 -5.38
N ALA A 73 5.88 -3.59 -6.32
CA ALA A 73 5.61 -3.43 -7.74
C ALA A 73 4.11 -3.50 -8.07
N LEU A 74 3.37 -4.44 -7.47
CA LEU A 74 1.91 -4.54 -7.60
C LEU A 74 1.23 -3.27 -7.08
N GLN A 75 1.64 -2.81 -5.90
CA GLN A 75 1.09 -1.60 -5.31
C GLN A 75 1.40 -0.35 -6.14
N GLN A 76 2.61 -0.24 -6.70
CA GLN A 76 2.96 0.80 -7.67
C GLN A 76 2.12 0.73 -8.94
N ALA A 77 1.79 -0.46 -9.43
CA ALA A 77 0.91 -0.60 -10.59
C ALA A 77 -0.50 -0.06 -10.30
N LEU A 78 -1.05 -0.30 -9.10
CA LEU A 78 -2.35 0.25 -8.69
C LEU A 78 -2.34 1.77 -8.57
N ILE A 79 -1.28 2.32 -7.96
CA ILE A 79 -1.07 3.77 -7.87
C ILE A 79 -0.98 4.37 -9.28
N ASN A 80 -0.19 3.77 -10.17
CA ASN A 80 -0.06 4.22 -11.55
C ASN A 80 -1.38 4.14 -12.32
N ARG A 81 -2.23 3.14 -12.03
CA ARG A 81 -3.56 3.04 -12.63
C ARG A 81 -4.45 4.21 -12.22
N TYR A 82 -4.39 4.61 -10.95
CA TYR A 82 -5.13 5.78 -10.47
C TYR A 82 -4.68 7.07 -11.17
N PHE A 83 -3.37 7.34 -11.20
CA PHE A 83 -2.85 8.55 -11.83
C PHE A 83 -2.93 8.53 -13.37
N GLY A 84 -2.89 7.35 -13.99
CA GLY A 84 -3.00 7.20 -15.45
C GLY A 84 -4.42 7.34 -16.00
N ASP A 85 -5.45 7.06 -15.19
CA ASP A 85 -6.86 7.30 -15.55
C ASP A 85 -7.24 8.79 -15.43
N ASP A 86 -6.60 9.55 -14.53
CA ASP A 86 -6.83 11.00 -14.35
C ASP A 86 -6.22 11.87 -15.48
N ASP A 87 -5.39 11.31 -16.37
CA ASP A 87 -4.73 12.00 -17.50
C ASP A 87 -5.54 11.95 -18.83
N LEU A 88 -6.82 11.55 -18.80
CA LEU A 88 -7.75 11.51 -19.95
C LEU A 88 -8.93 12.50 -19.84
#